data_AF-A0A0F8ZP04-F1
#
_entry.id   AF-A0A0F8ZP04-F1
#
_cell.length_a   1.000
_cell.length_b   1.000
_cell.length_c   1.000
_cell.angle_alpha   90.00
_cell.angle_beta   90.00
_cell.angle_gamma   90.00
#
_symmetry.space_group_name_H-M   'P 1'
#
loop_
_entity.id
_entity.type
_entity.pdbx_description
1 polymer ?
#
loop_
_entity_poly.entity_id
_entity_poly.type
_entity_poly.pdbx_seq_one_letter_code
_entity_poly.pdbx_strand_id
1 'polypeptide(L)'
;FDVAPTYSNDTNAVSFSYSTDDGTPKTVFLEVTRSDIFGNRTICNNTVISSSGTLSCSVDPSIDETNLITKVYVDGKLTILSNIVLDNASKYGNLAYALWFFLTFVFILGFGTSKTEVLIGLVVSIIGAISLGLVRGDIVGIGSAGIWMIVIVLLGIWKLNKENSQ
;
A
#
# COMPACT_ATOMS: atom_id res chain seq x y z
N PHE A 1 29.32 -4.80 8.35
CA PHE A 1 27.90 -4.67 8.77
C PHE A 1 27.05 -4.82 7.51
N ASP A 2 26.74 -6.05 7.11
CA ASP A 2 26.45 -6.30 5.68
C ASP A 2 24.99 -6.72 5.41
N VAL A 3 24.18 -6.87 6.45
CA VAL A 3 22.78 -7.31 6.32
C VAL A 3 21.86 -6.10 6.48
N ALA A 4 21.02 -5.83 5.49
CA ALA A 4 20.02 -4.77 5.58
C ALA A 4 18.92 -5.11 6.62
N PRO A 5 18.30 -4.12 7.27
CA PRO A 5 17.15 -4.34 8.14
C PRO A 5 16.01 -5.03 7.40
N THR A 6 15.34 -5.97 8.08
CA THR A 6 14.21 -6.74 7.53
C THR A 6 12.94 -6.46 8.32
N TYR A 7 11.80 -6.38 7.63
CA TYR A 7 10.48 -6.22 8.24
C TYR A 7 9.76 -7.57 8.33
N SER A 8 9.11 -7.82 9.46
CA SER A 8 8.25 -8.98 9.68
C SER A 8 6.80 -8.55 9.82
N ASN A 9 5.92 -9.11 8.98
CA ASN A 9 4.46 -8.89 9.03
C ASN A 9 3.82 -9.52 10.27
N ASP A 10 4.36 -10.62 10.79
CA ASP A 10 3.77 -11.34 11.93
C ASP A 10 3.92 -10.55 13.24
N THR A 11 5.04 -9.84 13.38
CA THR A 11 5.37 -9.07 14.59
C THR A 11 5.28 -7.57 14.40
N ASN A 12 4.94 -7.11 13.18
CA ASN A 12 4.99 -5.71 12.75
C ASN A 12 6.26 -5.01 13.24
N ALA A 13 7.41 -5.62 13.01
CA ALA A 13 8.66 -5.12 13.56
C ALA A 13 9.78 -5.11 12.52
N VAL A 14 10.54 -4.01 12.49
CA VAL A 14 11.80 -3.91 11.75
C VAL A 14 12.90 -4.43 12.67
N SER A 15 13.59 -5.47 12.20
CA SER A 15 14.71 -6.09 12.92
C SER A 15 16.01 -5.89 12.16
N PHE A 16 17.08 -5.59 12.90
CA PHE A 16 18.43 -5.45 12.38
C PHE A 16 19.40 -6.15 13.32
N SER A 17 20.01 -7.23 12.86
CA SER A 17 21.08 -7.93 13.56
C SER A 17 22.44 -7.40 13.13
N TYR A 18 23.34 -7.27 14.09
CA TYR A 18 24.71 -6.81 13.83
C TYR A 18 25.73 -7.54 14.70
N SER A 19 26.96 -7.54 14.19
CA SER A 19 28.16 -8.03 14.86
C SER A 19 29.35 -7.20 14.40
N THR A 20 30.23 -6.82 15.32
CA THR A 20 31.48 -6.14 15.02
C THR A 20 32.59 -7.16 14.75
N ASP A 21 33.36 -6.94 13.70
CA ASP A 21 34.45 -7.85 13.32
C ASP A 21 35.61 -7.86 14.33
N ASP A 22 35.73 -6.76 15.09
CA ASP A 22 36.78 -6.53 16.08
C ASP A 22 36.35 -6.89 17.52
N GLY A 23 35.11 -7.33 17.73
CA GLY A 23 34.56 -7.64 19.05
C GLY A 23 34.45 -6.43 19.99
N THR A 24 34.75 -5.21 19.51
CA THR A 24 34.63 -3.99 20.30
C THR A 24 33.18 -3.52 20.32
N PRO A 25 32.66 -3.03 21.46
CA PRO A 25 31.33 -2.44 21.50
C PRO A 25 31.28 -1.16 20.68
N LYS A 26 30.34 -1.08 19.73
CA LYS A 26 30.07 0.13 18.94
C LYS A 26 28.68 0.65 19.25
N THR A 27 28.49 1.96 19.09
CA THR A 27 27.17 2.58 19.28
C THR A 27 26.37 2.40 18.00
N VAL A 28 25.38 1.52 18.02
CA VAL A 28 24.49 1.25 16.88
C VAL A 28 23.14 1.90 17.13
N PHE A 29 22.73 2.75 16.19
CA PHE A 29 21.47 3.48 16.24
C PHE A 29 20.62 3.12 15.02
N LEU A 30 19.41 2.62 15.27
CA LEU A 30 18.40 2.32 14.25
C LEU A 30 17.33 3.40 14.30
N GLU A 31 17.08 4.06 13.17
CA GLU A 31 16.00 5.01 12.98
C GLU A 31 15.09 4.50 11.87
N VAL A 32 13.80 4.35 12.16
CA VAL A 32 12.79 3.97 11.16
C VAL A 32 11.84 5.14 10.96
N THR A 33 11.81 5.65 9.74
CA THR A 33 10.93 6.73 9.35
C THR A 33 9.91 6.25 8.33
N ARG A 34 8.67 6.67 8.51
CA ARG A 34 7.62 6.55 7.52
C ARG A 34 7.80 7.62 6.47
N SER A 35 7.70 7.27 5.19
CA SER A 35 7.65 8.21 4.08
C SER A 35 6.29 8.08 3.38
N ASP A 36 5.45 9.09 3.58
CA ASP A 36 4.13 9.20 2.97
C ASP A 36 3.97 10.55 2.22
N ILE A 37 2.80 10.76 1.59
CA ILE A 37 2.47 11.99 0.88
C ILE A 37 2.43 13.24 1.78
N PHE A 38 2.36 13.06 3.10
CA PHE A 38 2.38 14.11 4.11
C PHE A 38 3.79 14.36 4.68
N GLY A 39 4.81 13.64 4.19
CA GLY A 39 6.22 13.83 4.51
C GLY A 39 6.84 12.66 5.28
N ASN A 40 8.05 12.90 5.79
CA ASN A 40 8.81 11.89 6.55
C ASN A 40 8.52 12.05 8.04
N ARG A 41 8.02 10.99 8.70
CA ARG A 41 7.77 10.97 10.15
C ARG A 41 8.51 9.81 10.79
N THR A 42 9.26 10.07 11.87
CA THR A 42 9.93 9.00 12.61
C THR A 42 8.90 8.17 13.38
N ILE A 43 8.88 6.85 13.12
CA ILE A 43 8.00 5.90 13.81
C ILE A 43 8.66 5.50 15.13
N CYS A 44 9.95 5.17 15.06
CA CYS A 44 10.72 4.71 16.19
C CYS A 44 12.20 4.98 15.98
N ASN A 45 12.91 4.99 17.09
CA ASN A 45 14.36 4.99 17.12
C ASN A 45 14.84 4.12 18.29
N ASN A 46 15.96 3.43 18.10
CA ASN A 46 16.51 2.58 19.14
C ASN A 46 18.04 2.62 19.08
N THR A 47 18.69 2.67 20.24
CA THR A 47 20.15 2.77 20.37
C THR A 47 20.64 1.66 21.27
N VAL A 48 21.67 0.93 20.84
CA VAL A 48 22.34 -0.07 21.65
C VAL A 48 23.85 0.08 21.50
N ILE A 49 24.56 -0.07 22.62
CA ILE A 49 26.02 -0.14 22.66
C ILE A 49 26.40 -1.60 22.91
N SER A 50 26.83 -2.30 21.87
CA SER A 50 27.25 -3.71 21.97
C SER A 50 28.22 -4.08 20.85
N SER A 51 28.94 -5.18 21.03
CA SER A 51 29.74 -5.81 19.98
C SER A 51 28.89 -6.70 19.06
N SER A 52 27.75 -7.18 19.53
CA SER A 52 26.76 -7.89 18.71
C SER A 52 25.37 -7.84 19.34
N GLY A 53 24.34 -8.00 18.53
CA GLY A 53 22.96 -8.07 19.01
C GLY A 53 21.94 -7.83 17.91
N THR A 54 20.68 -7.76 18.32
CA THR A 54 19.56 -7.45 17.42
C THR A 54 18.83 -6.22 17.95
N LEU A 55 18.75 -5.18 17.12
CA LEU A 55 17.85 -4.07 17.32
C LEU A 55 16.51 -4.41 16.69
N SER A 56 15.44 -4.31 17.47
CA SER A 56 14.08 -4.42 16.98
C SER A 56 13.34 -3.12 17.27
N CYS A 57 12.52 -2.72 16.32
CA CYS A 57 11.55 -1.64 16.47
C CYS A 57 10.18 -2.15 16.08
N SER A 58 9.20 -2.00 16.98
CA SER A 58 7.80 -2.21 16.67
C SER A 58 7.28 -1.04 15.84
N VAL A 59 6.76 -1.36 14.66
CA VAL A 59 5.97 -0.47 13.83
C VAL A 59 4.52 -0.60 14.30
N ASP A 60 3.84 0.53 14.48
CA ASP A 60 2.43 0.52 14.84
C ASP A 60 1.62 -0.16 13.72
N PRO A 61 0.80 -1.18 14.01
CA PRO A 61 0.01 -1.89 13.01
C PRO A 61 -1.03 -1.01 12.32
N SER A 62 -1.33 0.17 12.84
CA SER A 62 -2.17 1.17 12.15
C SER A 62 -1.45 1.84 10.97
N ILE A 63 -0.14 1.63 10.84
CA ILE A 63 0.67 2.14 9.74
C ILE A 63 0.68 1.09 8.62
N ASP A 64 -0.43 1.04 7.90
CA ASP A 64 -0.53 0.34 6.62
C ASP A 64 -0.21 1.31 5.46
N GLU A 65 0.25 0.78 4.32
CA GLU A 65 0.34 1.50 3.02
C GLU A 65 1.43 2.60 2.94
N THR A 66 2.67 2.29 3.28
CA THR A 66 3.75 3.29 3.27
C THR A 66 5.14 2.72 2.99
N ASN A 67 6.08 3.60 2.64
CA ASN A 67 7.48 3.24 2.54
C ASN A 67 8.16 3.51 3.88
N LEU A 68 8.72 2.48 4.48
CA LEU A 68 9.58 2.62 5.64
C LEU A 68 11.02 2.85 5.17
N ILE A 69 11.57 4.00 5.54
CA ILE A 69 12.99 4.30 5.37
C ILE A 69 13.67 3.92 6.69
N THR A 70 14.54 2.94 6.63
CA THR A 70 15.36 2.49 7.76
C THR A 70 16.77 3.04 7.59
N LYS A 71 17.28 3.68 8.64
CA LYS A 71 18.63 4.23 8.70
C LYS A 71 19.36 3.61 9.87
N VAL A 72 20.51 3.03 9.60
CA VAL A 72 21.40 2.50 10.64
C VAL A 72 22.64 3.36 10.70
N TYR A 73 22.93 3.88 11.89
CA TYR A 73 24.12 4.64 12.18
C TYR A 73 25.01 3.82 13.11
N VAL A 74 26.31 3.80 12.82
CA VAL A 74 27.34 3.18 13.65
C VAL A 74 28.32 4.28 14.05
N ASP A 75 28.49 4.48 15.36
CA ASP A 75 29.31 5.56 15.94
C ASP A 75 28.99 6.94 15.34
N GLY A 76 27.69 7.20 15.13
CA GLY A 76 27.17 8.45 14.57
C GLY A 76 27.28 8.58 13.04
N LYS A 77 27.83 7.58 12.32
CA LYS A 77 27.93 7.59 10.86
C LYS A 77 26.85 6.71 10.23
N LEU A 78 26.08 7.27 9.30
CA LEU A 78 25.12 6.50 8.51
C LEU A 78 25.87 5.43 7.71
N THR A 79 25.56 4.16 8.00
CA THR A 79 26.21 3.00 7.39
C THR A 79 25.26 2.26 6.46
N ILE A 80 23.98 2.17 6.83
CA ILE A 80 22.97 1.46 6.03
C ILE A 80 21.76 2.37 5.86
N LEU A 81 21.30 2.47 4.61
CA LEU A 81 20.04 3.08 4.22
C LEU A 81 19.25 2.01 3.46
N SER A 82 18.09 1.61 3.99
CA SER A 82 17.21 0.64 3.32
C SER A 82 15.79 1.16 3.26
N ASN A 83 15.11 0.90 2.14
CA ASN A 83 13.72 1.25 1.93
C ASN A 83 12.90 -0.04 1.89
N ILE A 84 11.93 -0.16 2.79
CA ILE A 84 11.02 -1.29 2.89
C ILE A 84 9.65 -0.79 2.48
N VAL A 85 9.15 -1.30 1.36
CA VAL A 85 7.81 -0.97 0.86
C VAL A 85 6.81 -1.88 1.57
N LEU A 86 5.94 -1.30 2.40
CA LEU A 86 4.78 -2.01 2.95
C LEU A 86 3.68 -2.00 1.88
N ASP A 87 3.81 -2.85 0.86
CA ASP A 87 2.82 -2.98 -0.21
C ASP A 87 1.63 -3.81 0.31
N ASN A 88 0.58 -3.14 0.78
CA ASN A 88 -0.71 -3.79 1.01
C ASN A 88 -1.94 -3.02 0.54
N ALA A 89 -1.82 -1.83 -0.07
CA ALA A 89 -2.94 -1.25 -0.80
C ALA A 89 -2.50 -0.29 -1.90
N SER A 90 -3.43 0.00 -2.80
CA SER A 90 -3.36 1.04 -3.85
C SER A 90 -2.47 2.21 -3.46
N LYS A 91 -1.68 2.75 -4.41
CA LYS A 91 -0.74 3.88 -4.20
C LYS A 91 -1.33 5.10 -3.47
N TYR A 92 -2.64 5.21 -3.41
CA TYR A 92 -3.41 6.30 -2.84
C TYR A 92 -4.16 5.94 -1.55
N GLY A 93 -4.00 4.71 -1.05
CA GLY A 93 -4.62 4.21 0.18
C GLY A 93 -6.13 4.38 0.25
N ASN A 94 -6.66 4.68 1.44
CA ASN A 94 -8.09 4.92 1.65
C ASN A 94 -8.67 6.09 0.81
N LEU A 95 -7.84 7.08 0.43
CA LEU A 95 -8.26 8.20 -0.43
C LEU A 95 -8.63 7.72 -1.84
N ALA A 96 -8.05 6.61 -2.28
CA ALA A 96 -8.29 6.02 -3.60
C ALA A 96 -9.76 5.62 -3.78
N TYR A 97 -10.39 5.06 -2.75
CA TYR A 97 -11.80 4.67 -2.78
C TYR A 97 -12.73 5.87 -2.87
N ALA A 98 -12.42 6.97 -2.15
CA ALA A 98 -13.18 8.21 -2.25
C ALA A 98 -13.08 8.79 -3.67
N LEU A 99 -11.88 8.83 -4.25
CA LEU A 99 -11.67 9.27 -5.64
C LEU A 99 -12.42 8.39 -6.64
N TRP A 100 -12.41 7.07 -6.47
CA TRP A 100 -13.17 6.14 -7.31
C TRP A 100 -14.68 6.36 -7.21
N PHE A 101 -15.20 6.63 -6.01
CA PHE A 101 -16.60 6.97 -5.81
C PHE A 101 -16.99 8.22 -6.61
N PHE A 102 -16.21 9.30 -6.51
CA PHE A 102 -16.45 10.53 -7.27
C PHE A 102 -16.33 10.31 -8.78
N LEU A 103 -15.32 9.56 -9.24
CA LEU A 103 -15.15 9.21 -10.65
C LEU A 103 -16.39 8.48 -11.18
N THR A 104 -16.87 7.48 -10.45
CA THR A 104 -18.06 6.71 -10.81
C THR A 104 -19.31 7.58 -10.84
N PHE A 105 -19.46 8.50 -9.88
CA PHE A 105 -20.58 9.43 -9.83
C PHE A 105 -20.61 10.36 -11.05
N VAL A 106 -19.45 10.89 -11.46
CA VAL A 106 -19.30 11.73 -12.66
C VAL A 106 -19.70 10.97 -13.92
N PHE A 107 -19.26 9.71 -14.07
CA PHE A 107 -19.63 8.90 -15.23
C PHE A 107 -21.12 8.54 -15.28
N ILE A 108 -21.73 8.21 -14.15
CA ILE A 108 -23.18 7.91 -14.08
C ILE A 108 -24.00 9.14 -14.46
N LEU A 109 -23.64 10.32 -13.95
CA LEU A 109 -24.33 11.56 -14.30
C LEU A 109 -24.11 11.98 -15.76
N GLY A 110 -22.89 11.79 -16.28
CA GLY A 110 -22.57 12.07 -17.67
C GLY A 110 -23.31 11.18 -18.68
N PHE A 111 -23.57 9.92 -18.30
CA PHE A 111 -24.24 8.90 -19.12
C PHE A 111 -25.68 8.61 -18.65
N GLY A 112 -26.35 9.60 -18.06
CA GLY A 112 -27.65 9.44 -17.40
C GLY A 112 -28.88 9.36 -18.32
N THR A 113 -28.72 9.43 -19.64
CA THR A 113 -29.88 9.58 -20.55
C THR A 113 -30.59 8.26 -20.85
N SER A 114 -29.87 7.14 -20.86
CA SER A 114 -30.44 5.80 -21.05
C SER A 114 -29.92 4.81 -20.01
N LYS A 115 -30.74 3.80 -19.68
CA LYS A 115 -30.38 2.74 -18.71
C LYS A 115 -29.13 1.97 -19.16
N THR A 116 -28.95 1.80 -20.47
CA THR A 116 -27.79 1.13 -21.06
C THR A 116 -26.53 1.98 -20.93
N GLU A 117 -26.63 3.29 -21.13
CA GLU A 117 -25.52 4.22 -20.97
C GLU A 117 -25.01 4.28 -19.52
N VAL A 118 -25.92 4.30 -18.53
CA VAL A 118 -25.55 4.25 -17.11
C VAL A 118 -24.74 2.98 -16.79
N LEU A 119 -25.15 1.84 -17.33
CA LEU A 119 -24.42 0.56 -17.17
C LEU A 119 -23.02 0.62 -17.80
N ILE A 120 -22.91 1.20 -19.01
CA ILE A 120 -21.60 1.39 -19.67
C ILE A 120 -20.71 2.34 -18.85
N GLY A 121 -21.27 3.43 -18.34
CA GLY A 121 -20.55 4.39 -17.49
C GLY A 121 -19.94 3.75 -16.25
N LEU A 122 -20.63 2.76 -15.66
CA LEU A 122 -20.12 2.00 -14.52
C LEU A 122 -18.92 1.12 -14.89
N VAL A 123 -18.94 0.47 -16.07
CA VAL A 123 -17.79 -0.33 -16.55
C VAL A 123 -16.59 0.57 -16.83
N VAL A 124 -16.83 1.72 -17.48
CA VAL A 124 -15.77 2.70 -17.76
C VAL A 124 -15.15 3.24 -16.47
N SER A 125 -15.94 3.48 -15.42
CA SER A 125 -15.41 3.95 -14.14
C SER A 125 -14.51 2.92 -13.47
N ILE A 126 -14.84 1.63 -13.54
CA ILE A 126 -14.00 0.55 -13.00
C ILE A 126 -12.69 0.42 -13.78
N ILE A 127 -12.77 0.41 -15.12
CA ILE A 127 -11.57 0.35 -15.98
C ILE A 127 -10.69 1.57 -15.72
N GLY A 128 -11.27 2.76 -15.61
CA GLY A 128 -10.57 4.00 -15.28
C GLY A 128 -9.91 3.95 -13.90
N ALA A 129 -10.61 3.43 -12.89
CA ALA A 129 -10.08 3.29 -11.55
C ALA A 129 -8.89 2.33 -11.48
N ILE A 130 -8.97 1.20 -12.19
CA ILE A 130 -7.86 0.24 -12.28
C ILE A 130 -6.68 0.87 -13.04
N SER A 131 -6.95 1.55 -14.17
CA SER A 131 -5.92 2.17 -15.00
C SER A 131 -5.15 3.28 -14.26
N LEU A 132 -5.85 4.01 -13.39
CA LEU A 132 -5.26 5.04 -12.52
C LEU A 132 -4.64 4.47 -11.24
N GLY A 133 -4.72 3.15 -11.01
CA GLY A 133 -4.23 2.51 -9.80
C GLY A 133 -4.98 2.93 -8.53
N LEU A 134 -6.22 3.41 -8.67
CA LEU A 134 -7.10 3.76 -7.55
C LEU A 134 -7.66 2.53 -6.85
N VAL A 135 -7.90 1.45 -7.60
CA VAL A 135 -8.41 0.18 -7.06
C VAL A 135 -7.55 -0.96 -7.62
N ARG A 136 -7.22 -1.94 -6.76
CA ARG A 136 -6.47 -3.14 -7.15
C ARG A 136 -7.46 -4.19 -7.69
N GLY A 137 -7.17 -4.73 -8.86
CA GLY A 137 -7.94 -5.83 -9.44
C GLY A 137 -7.40 -7.17 -8.94
N ASP A 138 -7.81 -7.61 -7.75
CA ASP A 138 -7.48 -8.95 -7.25
C ASP A 138 -8.53 -9.96 -7.70
N ILE A 139 -8.10 -11.17 -8.06
CA ILE A 139 -9.00 -12.24 -8.55
C ILE A 139 -9.82 -12.85 -7.40
N VAL A 140 -9.28 -12.84 -6.18
CA VAL A 140 -9.91 -13.41 -4.97
C VAL A 140 -9.79 -12.39 -3.83
N GLY A 141 -10.90 -12.05 -3.17
CA GLY A 141 -10.96 -11.10 -2.04
C GLY A 141 -11.78 -9.85 -2.34
N ILE A 142 -11.69 -8.81 -1.49
CA ILE A 142 -12.47 -7.57 -1.63
C ILE A 142 -12.20 -6.86 -2.97
N GLY A 143 -10.98 -6.99 -3.53
CA GLY A 143 -10.64 -6.50 -4.87
C GLY A 143 -11.37 -7.20 -6.02
N SER A 144 -11.89 -8.42 -5.80
CA SER A 144 -12.63 -9.18 -6.83
C SER A 144 -14.03 -8.63 -7.11
N ALA A 145 -14.55 -7.76 -6.21
CA ALA A 145 -15.83 -7.10 -6.39
C ALA A 145 -15.88 -6.29 -7.70
N GLY A 146 -14.76 -5.66 -8.09
CA GLY A 146 -14.69 -4.90 -9.35
C GLY A 146 -14.87 -5.78 -10.59
N ILE A 147 -14.28 -6.97 -10.61
CA ILE A 147 -14.41 -7.93 -11.73
C ILE A 147 -15.84 -8.48 -11.78
N TRP A 148 -16.42 -8.84 -10.63
CA TRP A 148 -17.80 -9.31 -10.56
C TRP A 148 -18.82 -8.26 -10.97
N MET A 149 -18.57 -6.98 -10.69
CA MET A 149 -19.41 -5.88 -11.16
C MET A 149 -19.47 -5.82 -12.70
N ILE A 150 -18.36 -6.05 -13.40
CA ILE A 150 -18.35 -6.08 -14.87
C ILE A 150 -19.25 -7.22 -15.39
N VAL A 151 -19.18 -8.40 -14.78
CA VAL A 151 -20.04 -9.55 -15.14
C VAL A 151 -21.52 -9.21 -14.95
N ILE A 152 -21.88 -8.60 -13.82
CA ILE A 152 -23.27 -8.19 -13.53
C ILE A 152 -23.75 -7.16 -14.56
N VAL A 153 -22.91 -6.20 -14.95
CA VAL A 153 -23.26 -5.21 -15.97
C VAL A 153 -23.52 -5.86 -17.33
N LEU A 154 -22.65 -6.79 -17.77
CA LEU A 154 -22.84 -7.49 -19.03
C LEU A 154 -24.15 -8.29 -19.05
N LEU A 155 -24.48 -8.97 -17.95
CA LEU A 155 -25.77 -9.65 -17.80
C LEU A 155 -26.96 -8.67 -17.80
N GLY A 156 -26.80 -7.50 -17.18
CA GLY A 156 -27.79 -6.43 -17.18
C GLY A 156 -28.09 -5.89 -18.58
N ILE A 157 -27.05 -5.62 -19.37
CA ILE A 157 -27.20 -5.16 -20.77
C ILE A 157 -27.86 -6.26 -21.61
N TRP A 158 -27.45 -7.52 -21.45
CA TRP A 158 -28.06 -8.64 -22.16
C TRP A 158 -29.56 -8.77 -21.85
N LYS A 159 -29.95 -8.67 -20.58
CA LYS A 159 -31.35 -8.70 -20.16
C LYS A 159 -32.16 -7.52 -20.73
N LEU A 160 -31.62 -6.30 -20.64
CA LEU A 160 -32.29 -5.11 -21.19
C LEU A 160 -32.50 -5.21 -22.69
N ASN A 161 -31.53 -5.73 -23.44
CA ASN A 161 -31.66 -5.90 -24.88
C ASN A 161 -32.71 -6.98 -25.24
N LYS A 162 -32.82 -8.04 -24.41
CA LYS A 162 -33.84 -9.07 -24.58
C LYS A 162 -35.26 -8.54 -24.33
N GLU A 163 -35.45 -7.69 -23.31
CA GLU A 163 -36.74 -7.08 -22.99
C GLU A 163 -37.17 -6.03 -24.02
N ASN A 164 -36.24 -5.27 -24.61
CA ASN A 164 -36.54 -4.29 -25.66
C ASN A 164 -36.82 -4.90 -27.04
N SER A 165 -36.57 -6.21 -27.22
CA SER A 165 -36.77 -6.91 -28.48
C SER A 165 -38.15 -7.59 -28.60
N GLN A 166 -39.05 -7.34 -27.64
CA GLN A 166 -40.49 -7.65 -27.71
C GLN A 166 -41.30 -6.38 -27.93
#